data_AF-A0A9P8EXC7-F1
#
_entry.id   AF-A0A9P8EXC7-F1
#
_cell.length_a   1.000
_cell.length_b   1.000
_cell.length_c   1.000
_cell.angle_alpha   90.00
_cell.angle_beta   90.00
_cell.angle_gamma   90.00
#
_symmetry.space_group_name_H-M   'P 1'
#
loop_
_entity.id
_entity.type
_entity.pdbx_description
1 polymer ?
#
loop_
_entity_poly.entity_id
_entity_poly.type
_entity_poly.pdbx_seq_one_letter_code
_entity_poly.pdbx_strand_id
1 'polypeptide(L)'
;YDEISEATKLNKDTLDPSIAIMLKARVLTAKPEGAGQASGTSYTLNHGFKNKKLKVNLNIAIKSEQKQEVEETHKTIEEDRKMLMQSAIVRIMKSRKTMKHTQLVAEVISQIKNRFVPKVPDIKKCIDILLEKEYLERLEGDELGYLA
;
A
#
# COMPACT_ATOMS: atom_id res chain seq x y z
N TYR A 1 25.31 -16.18 8.44
CA TYR A 1 24.13 -15.37 8.15
C TYR A 1 24.44 -13.91 8.38
N ASP A 2 24.95 -13.58 9.57
CA ASP A 2 25.24 -12.20 9.98
C ASP A 2 26.27 -11.52 9.07
N GLU A 3 27.34 -12.21 8.67
CA GLU A 3 28.32 -11.70 7.69
C GLU A 3 27.70 -11.32 6.34
N ILE A 4 26.75 -12.13 5.84
CA ILE A 4 26.05 -11.87 4.58
C ILE A 4 25.14 -10.65 4.76
N SER A 5 24.45 -10.55 5.90
CA SER A 5 23.60 -9.41 6.22
C SER A 5 24.41 -8.11 6.28
N GLU A 6 25.58 -8.14 6.91
CA GLU A 6 26.47 -6.98 7.04
C GLU A 6 27.08 -6.57 5.68
N ALA A 7 27.56 -7.54 4.90
CA ALA A 7 28.18 -7.27 3.60
C ALA A 7 27.18 -6.75 2.56
N THR A 8 25.96 -7.31 2.53
CA THR A 8 24.93 -6.94 1.55
C THR A 8 24.08 -5.75 1.99
N LYS A 9 24.06 -5.45 3.29
CA LYS A 9 23.20 -4.44 3.92
C LYS A 9 21.71 -4.62 3.64
N LEU A 10 21.29 -5.85 3.29
CA LEU A 10 19.90 -6.19 3.09
C LEU A 10 19.21 -6.35 4.44
N ASN A 11 17.95 -5.89 4.52
CA ASN A 11 17.09 -6.19 5.67
C ASN A 11 16.69 -7.68 5.67
N LYS A 12 16.16 -8.16 6.79
CA LYS A 12 15.73 -9.57 6.92
C LYS A 12 14.62 -9.92 5.93
N ASP A 13 13.72 -8.98 5.65
CA ASP A 13 12.56 -9.18 4.78
C ASP A 13 12.93 -9.47 3.31
N THR A 14 14.10 -8.98 2.87
CA THR A 14 14.66 -9.27 1.54
C THR A 14 15.73 -10.37 1.61
N LEU A 15 16.55 -10.39 2.65
CA LEU A 15 17.65 -11.34 2.80
C LEU A 15 17.16 -12.78 2.99
N ASP A 16 16.17 -13.00 3.86
CA ASP A 16 15.69 -14.35 4.18
C ASP A 16 15.07 -15.03 2.95
N PRO A 17 14.17 -14.37 2.19
CA PRO A 17 13.64 -14.97 0.98
C PRO A 17 14.69 -15.18 -0.11
N SER A 18 15.67 -14.27 -0.23
CA SER A 18 16.77 -14.41 -1.20
C SER A 18 17.61 -15.65 -0.92
N ILE A 19 18.00 -15.86 0.35
CA ILE A 19 18.70 -17.07 0.79
C ILE A 19 17.81 -18.30 0.61
N ALA A 20 16.51 -18.22 0.91
CA ALA A 20 15.56 -19.32 0.73
C ALA A 20 15.48 -19.80 -0.72
N ILE A 21 15.49 -18.88 -1.71
CA ILE A 21 15.53 -19.22 -3.14
C ILE A 21 16.81 -20.00 -3.46
N MET A 22 17.96 -19.55 -2.97
CA MET A 22 19.25 -20.21 -3.21
C MET A 22 19.33 -21.60 -2.56
N LEU A 23 18.79 -21.76 -1.35
CA LEU A 23 18.70 -23.06 -0.66
C LEU A 23 17.74 -24.01 -1.38
N LYS A 24 16.55 -23.52 -1.79
CA LYS A 24 15.56 -24.32 -2.53
C LYS A 24 16.08 -24.78 -3.89
N ALA A 25 16.85 -23.93 -4.56
CA ALA A 25 17.53 -24.28 -5.79
C ALA A 25 18.73 -25.22 -5.57
N ARG A 26 19.15 -25.45 -4.32
CA ARG A 26 20.35 -26.19 -3.92
C ARG A 26 21.66 -25.59 -4.41
N VAL A 27 21.68 -24.27 -4.67
CA VAL A 27 22.91 -23.53 -5.00
C VAL A 27 23.76 -23.34 -3.75
N LEU A 28 23.10 -23.10 -2.61
CA LEU A 28 23.73 -23.03 -1.29
C LEU A 28 23.28 -24.22 -0.42
N THR A 29 24.11 -24.58 0.55
CA THR A 29 23.80 -25.51 1.63
C THR A 29 23.93 -24.81 2.98
N ALA A 30 23.05 -25.11 3.92
CA ALA A 30 23.08 -24.57 5.28
C ALA A 30 23.78 -25.54 6.25
N LYS A 31 24.51 -24.98 7.22
CA LYS A 31 25.05 -25.68 8.40
C LYS A 31 24.55 -24.99 9.67
N PRO A 32 23.92 -25.72 10.61
CA PRO A 32 23.58 -27.15 10.57
C PRO A 32 22.57 -27.51 9.46
N GLU A 33 22.58 -28.76 9.02
CA GLU A 33 21.76 -29.20 7.87
C GLU A 33 20.26 -29.05 8.20
N GLY A 34 19.52 -28.37 7.32
CA GLY A 34 18.12 -28.04 7.55
C GLY A 34 17.87 -26.81 8.43
N ALA A 35 18.92 -26.09 8.88
CA ALA A 35 18.76 -24.80 9.54
C ALA A 35 18.08 -23.79 8.63
N GLY A 36 17.13 -23.03 9.20
CA GLY A 36 16.45 -21.93 8.52
C GLY A 36 17.33 -20.68 8.40
N GLN A 37 16.74 -19.61 7.87
CA GLN A 37 17.39 -18.30 7.77
C GLN A 37 17.46 -17.64 9.14
N ALA A 38 18.57 -17.87 9.86
CA ALA A 38 18.77 -17.32 11.19
C ALA A 38 20.24 -17.00 11.47
N SER A 39 20.45 -16.08 12.42
CA SER A 39 21.76 -15.77 13.00
C SER A 39 22.45 -17.05 13.49
N GLY A 40 23.76 -17.15 13.26
CA GLY A 40 24.53 -18.38 13.54
C GLY A 40 24.44 -19.49 12.47
N THR A 41 23.54 -19.38 11.47
CA THR A 41 23.53 -20.32 10.34
C THR A 41 24.65 -19.98 9.35
N SER A 42 25.49 -20.96 9.02
CA SER A 42 26.54 -20.81 8.01
C SER A 42 26.05 -21.35 6.66
N TYR A 43 26.35 -20.62 5.58
CA TYR A 43 25.99 -21.01 4.22
C TYR A 43 27.25 -21.25 3.40
N THR A 44 27.28 -22.36 2.67
CA THR A 44 28.40 -22.72 1.79
C THR A 44 27.89 -22.99 0.37
N LEU A 45 28.74 -22.72 -0.62
CA LEU A 45 28.44 -23.02 -2.01
C LEU A 45 28.35 -24.55 -2.22
N ASN A 46 27.30 -25.01 -2.91
CA ASN A 46 27.13 -26.42 -3.23
C ASN A 46 27.95 -26.80 -4.48
N HIS A 47 29.18 -27.28 -4.27
CA HIS A 47 30.02 -27.80 -5.36
C HIS A 47 29.46 -29.08 -6.01
N GLY A 48 28.54 -29.79 -5.34
CA GLY A 48 27.85 -30.97 -5.85
C GLY A 48 26.52 -30.68 -6.55
N PHE A 49 26.32 -29.45 -7.04
CA PHE A 49 25.07 -29.02 -7.66
C PHE A 49 24.66 -29.92 -8.84
N LYS A 50 23.43 -30.44 -8.80
CA LYS A 50 22.83 -31.23 -9.88
C LYS A 50 21.41 -30.73 -10.16
N ASN A 51 21.12 -30.38 -11.41
CA ASN A 51 19.79 -29.99 -11.87
C ASN A 51 19.48 -30.64 -13.23
N LYS A 52 18.22 -31.03 -13.45
CA LYS A 52 17.76 -31.60 -14.73
C LYS A 52 17.76 -30.55 -15.86
N LYS A 53 17.61 -29.27 -15.53
CA LYS A 53 17.62 -28.17 -16.49
C LYS A 53 19.00 -27.53 -16.55
N LEU A 54 19.47 -27.26 -17.77
CA LEU A 54 20.70 -26.50 -18.01
C LEU A 54 20.56 -25.02 -17.58
N LYS A 55 19.36 -24.45 -17.75
CA LYS A 55 19.02 -23.10 -17.30
C LYS A 55 18.09 -23.17 -16.09
N VAL A 56 18.52 -22.60 -14.97
CA VAL A 56 17.76 -22.54 -13.72
C VAL A 56 17.37 -21.09 -13.48
N ASN A 57 16.06 -20.81 -13.45
CA ASN A 57 15.58 -19.47 -13.12
C ASN A 57 15.58 -19.27 -11.60
N LEU A 58 16.48 -18.41 -11.11
CA LEU A 58 16.54 -17.99 -9.72
C LEU A 58 15.84 -16.64 -9.48
N ASN A 59 15.48 -15.92 -10.55
CA ASN A 59 14.71 -14.69 -10.46
C ASN A 59 13.23 -15.02 -10.25
N ILE A 60 12.92 -15.44 -9.02
CA ILE A 60 11.57 -15.79 -8.58
C ILE A 60 11.12 -14.65 -7.67
N ALA A 61 9.94 -14.10 -7.93
CA ALA A 61 9.37 -13.03 -7.11
C ALA A 61 9.27 -13.48 -5.64
N ILE A 62 9.75 -12.61 -4.75
CA ILE A 62 9.69 -12.81 -3.32
C ILE A 62 8.26 -12.50 -2.85
N LYS A 63 7.63 -13.44 -2.12
CA LYS A 63 6.22 -13.30 -1.70
C LYS A 63 5.98 -12.12 -0.74
N SER A 64 6.97 -11.71 0.05
CA SER A 64 6.87 -10.55 0.93
C SER A 64 6.81 -9.25 0.13
N GLU A 65 7.66 -9.10 -0.89
CA GLU A 65 7.66 -7.94 -1.80
C GLU A 65 6.31 -7.77 -2.50
N GLN A 66 5.70 -8.87 -2.96
CA GLN A 66 4.37 -8.83 -3.59
C GLN A 66 3.26 -8.32 -2.67
N LYS A 67 3.32 -8.64 -1.37
CA LYS A 67 2.32 -8.16 -0.42
C LYS A 67 2.49 -6.67 -0.13
N GLN A 68 3.74 -6.22 0.03
CA GLN A 68 4.05 -4.83 0.27
C GLN A 68 3.65 -3.95 -0.93
N GLU A 69 3.96 -4.39 -2.15
CA GLU A 69 3.60 -3.68 -3.38
C GLU A 69 2.08 -3.51 -3.52
N VAL A 70 1.32 -4.56 -3.19
CA VAL A 70 -0.15 -4.51 -3.18
C VAL A 70 -0.67 -3.54 -2.13
N GLU A 71 -0.11 -3.54 -0.93
CA GLU A 71 -0.52 -2.64 0.15
C GLU A 71 -0.22 -1.17 -0.18
N GLU A 72 0.97 -0.88 -0.72
CA GLU A 72 1.35 0.45 -1.21
C GLU A 72 0.39 0.92 -2.32
N THR A 73 0.12 0.05 -3.30
CA THR A 73 -0.83 0.34 -4.38
C THR A 73 -2.23 0.66 -3.85
N HIS A 74 -2.72 -0.13 -2.88
CA HIS A 74 -4.01 0.13 -2.24
C HIS A 74 -4.03 1.46 -1.51
N LYS A 75 -2.95 1.81 -0.81
CA LYS A 75 -2.83 3.09 -0.11
C LYS A 75 -2.91 4.28 -1.08
N THR A 76 -2.18 4.21 -2.20
CA THR A 76 -2.23 5.26 -3.24
C THR A 76 -3.63 5.39 -3.82
N ILE A 77 -4.33 4.28 -4.09
CA ILE A 77 -5.71 4.31 -4.58
C ILE A 77 -6.65 5.00 -3.58
N GLU A 78 -6.52 4.71 -2.28
CA GLU A 78 -7.36 5.33 -1.25
C GLU A 78 -7.06 6.84 -1.09
N GLU A 79 -5.80 7.25 -1.22
CA GLU A 79 -5.42 8.67 -1.24
C GLU A 79 -6.01 9.41 -2.46
N ASP A 80 -5.96 8.81 -3.64
CA ASP A 80 -6.57 9.36 -4.86
C ASP A 80 -8.09 9.48 -4.75
N ARG A 81 -8.75 8.46 -4.17
CA ARG A 81 -10.20 8.50 -3.90
C ARG A 81 -10.54 9.62 -2.94
N LYS A 82 -9.75 9.82 -1.89
CA LYS A 82 -9.92 10.91 -0.93
C LYS A 82 -9.77 12.28 -1.60
N MET A 83 -8.74 12.46 -2.42
CA MET A 83 -8.53 13.71 -3.15
C MET A 83 -9.68 13.98 -4.12
N LEU A 84 -10.13 12.98 -4.88
CA LEU A 84 -11.26 13.12 -5.78
C LEU A 84 -12.54 13.55 -5.05
N MET A 85 -12.84 12.94 -3.90
CA MET A 85 -14.00 13.33 -3.08
C MET A 85 -13.90 14.78 -2.61
N GLN A 86 -12.75 15.21 -2.10
CA GLN A 86 -12.54 16.60 -1.69
C GLN A 86 -12.75 17.57 -2.86
N SER A 87 -12.18 17.29 -4.04
CA SER A 87 -12.38 18.10 -5.23
C SER A 87 -13.85 18.16 -5.67
N ALA A 88 -14.58 17.05 -5.59
CA ALA A 88 -16.00 17.02 -5.92
C ALA A 88 -16.83 17.87 -4.95
N ILE A 89 -16.56 17.76 -3.65
CA ILE A 89 -17.21 18.57 -2.61
C ILE A 89 -16.97 20.07 -2.88
N VAL A 90 -15.71 20.47 -3.08
CA VAL A 90 -15.35 21.87 -3.38
C VAL A 90 -16.06 22.35 -4.65
N ARG A 91 -16.12 21.54 -5.70
CA ARG A 91 -16.81 21.90 -6.96
C ARG A 91 -18.31 22.13 -6.75
N ILE A 92 -18.99 21.25 -5.99
CA ILE A 92 -20.41 21.39 -5.66
C ILE A 92 -20.63 22.67 -4.84
N MET A 93 -19.90 22.81 -3.74
CA MET A 93 -20.06 23.91 -2.79
C MET A 93 -19.72 25.27 -3.41
N LYS A 94 -18.70 25.34 -4.27
CA LYS A 94 -18.35 26.57 -5.00
C LYS A 94 -19.50 27.05 -5.90
N SER A 95 -20.23 26.14 -6.52
CA SER A 95 -21.38 26.47 -7.39
C SER A 95 -22.64 26.81 -6.61
N ARG A 96 -22.88 26.16 -5.47
CA ARG A 96 -24.14 26.27 -4.71
C ARG A 96 -24.08 27.31 -3.59
N LYS A 97 -22.87 27.64 -3.13
CA LYS A 97 -22.54 28.53 -2.01
C LYS A 97 -23.00 28.04 -0.64
N THR A 98 -24.22 27.52 -0.53
CA THR A 98 -24.74 26.87 0.69
C THR A 98 -25.44 25.56 0.35
N MET A 99 -25.37 24.58 1.26
CA MET A 99 -26.07 23.29 1.10
C MET A 99 -26.21 22.56 2.43
N LYS A 100 -27.32 21.83 2.62
CA LYS A 100 -27.48 20.92 3.76
C LYS A 100 -26.51 19.75 3.69
N HIS A 101 -25.98 19.32 4.83
CA HIS A 101 -25.03 18.21 4.91
C HIS A 101 -25.53 16.94 4.17
N THR A 102 -26.78 16.55 4.40
CA THR A 102 -27.39 15.36 3.78
C THR A 102 -27.49 15.45 2.26
N GLN A 103 -27.81 16.64 1.73
CA GLN A 103 -27.87 16.89 0.29
C GLN A 103 -26.48 16.85 -0.34
N LEU A 104 -25.48 17.44 0.31
CA LEU A 104 -24.10 17.40 -0.16
C LEU A 104 -23.58 15.95 -0.28
N VAL A 105 -23.84 15.12 0.75
CA VAL A 105 -23.46 13.71 0.71
C VAL A 105 -24.11 12.99 -0.49
N ALA A 106 -25.40 13.22 -0.75
CA ALA A 106 -26.10 12.60 -1.87
C ALA A 106 -25.56 13.08 -3.24
N GLU A 107 -25.27 14.38 -3.40
CA GLU A 107 -24.69 14.91 -4.64
C GLU A 107 -23.28 14.34 -4.90
N VAL A 108 -22.44 14.25 -3.87
CA VAL A 108 -21.08 13.68 -3.98
C VAL A 108 -21.14 12.22 -4.44
N ILE A 109 -22.03 11.41 -3.85
CA ILE A 109 -22.24 10.02 -4.29
C ILE A 109 -22.66 9.99 -5.76
N SER A 110 -23.62 10.83 -6.15
CA SER A 110 -24.13 10.87 -7.52
C SER A 110 -23.06 11.22 -8.55
N GLN A 111 -22.14 12.13 -8.22
CA GLN A 111 -21.04 12.53 -9.12
C GLN A 111 -19.91 11.50 -9.20
N ILE A 112 -19.66 10.73 -8.14
CA ILE A 112 -18.49 9.84 -8.04
C ILE A 112 -18.83 8.38 -8.37
N LYS A 113 -20.10 7.95 -8.25
CA LYS A 113 -20.54 6.55 -8.43
C LYS A 113 -20.03 5.83 -9.68
N ASN A 114 -19.76 6.56 -10.76
CA ASN A 114 -19.26 6.00 -12.02
C ASN A 114 -17.76 5.62 -11.96
N ARG A 115 -17.01 6.11 -10.98
CA ARG A 115 -15.58 5.78 -10.77
C ARG A 115 -15.40 4.75 -9.66
N PHE A 116 -16.10 4.92 -8.56
CA PHE A 116 -16.17 3.96 -7.45
C PHE A 116 -17.41 4.26 -6.61
N VAL A 117 -17.75 3.34 -5.70
CA VAL A 117 -18.85 3.53 -4.75
C VAL A 117 -18.29 4.13 -3.45
N PRO A 118 -18.40 5.46 -3.22
CA PRO A 118 -17.91 6.06 -2.00
C PRO A 118 -18.79 5.66 -0.81
N LYS A 119 -18.18 5.43 0.35
CA LYS A 119 -18.92 5.18 1.59
C LYS A 119 -19.22 6.52 2.28
N VAL A 120 -20.40 6.62 2.88
CA VAL A 120 -20.83 7.83 3.61
C VAL A 120 -19.82 8.29 4.68
N PRO A 121 -19.20 7.40 5.49
CA PRO A 121 -18.20 7.82 6.47
C PRO A 121 -16.98 8.51 5.84
N ASP A 122 -16.56 8.11 4.64
CA ASP A 122 -15.38 8.68 3.99
C ASP A 122 -15.67 10.07 3.40
N ILE A 123 -16.90 10.27 2.91
CA ILE A 123 -17.39 11.60 2.50
C ILE A 123 -17.44 12.54 3.70
N LYS A 124 -17.98 12.08 4.85
CA LYS A 124 -18.04 12.87 6.08
C LYS A 124 -16.64 13.33 6.54
N LYS A 125 -15.68 12.40 6.58
CA LYS A 125 -14.27 12.74 6.87
C LYS A 125 -13.70 13.77 5.91
N CYS A 126 -14.06 13.72 4.62
CA CYS A 126 -13.60 14.73 3.66
C CYS A 126 -14.25 16.10 3.87
N ILE A 127 -15.51 16.15 4.29
CA ILE A 127 -16.18 17.40 4.68
C ILE A 127 -15.48 17.98 5.91
N ASP A 128 -15.19 17.16 6.93
CA ASP A 128 -14.51 17.61 8.15
C ASP A 128 -13.11 18.17 7.83
N ILE A 129 -12.34 17.50 6.96
CA ILE A 129 -11.04 18.01 6.49
C ILE A 129 -11.18 19.34 5.74
N LEU A 130 -12.26 19.53 4.96
CA LEU A 130 -12.49 20.78 4.23
C LEU A 130 -12.97 21.91 5.13
N LEU A 131 -13.64 21.61 6.25
CA LEU A 131 -13.91 22.56 7.32
C LEU A 131 -12.61 22.98 8.02
N GLU A 132 -11.75 22.02 8.38
CA GLU A 132 -10.44 22.29 8.99
C GLU A 132 -9.51 23.12 8.08
N LYS A 133 -9.59 22.92 6.77
CA LYS A 133 -8.83 23.68 5.76
C LYS A 133 -9.49 25.00 5.35
N GLU A 134 -10.57 25.41 6.01
CA GLU A 134 -11.28 26.67 5.75
C GLU A 134 -11.82 26.80 4.31
N TYR A 135 -12.11 25.68 3.64
CA TYR A 135 -12.84 25.68 2.37
C TYR A 135 -14.35 25.76 2.59
N LEU A 136 -14.81 25.25 3.72
CA LEU A 136 -16.21 25.22 4.14
C LEU A 136 -16.35 25.81 5.53
N GLU A 137 -17.56 26.25 5.86
CA GLU A 137 -17.96 26.63 7.21
C GLU A 137 -19.27 25.96 7.61
N ARG A 138 -19.54 25.90 8.91
CA ARG A 138 -20.85 25.47 9.43
C ARG A 138 -21.72 26.70 9.62
N LEU A 139 -22.90 26.67 9.03
CA LEU A 139 -23.95 27.67 9.20
C LEU A 139 -25.02 27.14 10.16
N GLU A 140 -26.03 27.98 10.44
CA GLU A 140 -27.16 27.57 11.28
C GLU A 140 -27.97 26.44 10.61
N GLY A 141 -28.53 25.54 11.42
CA GLY A 141 -29.49 24.53 10.93
C GLY A 141 -28.91 23.37 10.10
N ASP A 142 -27.66 22.95 10.36
CA ASP A 142 -26.96 21.85 9.65
C ASP A 142 -26.65 22.17 8.17
N GLU A 143 -26.59 23.46 7.84
CA GLU A 143 -26.10 23.95 6.56
C GLU A 143 -24.59 24.14 6.56
N LEU A 144 -23.99 23.92 5.39
CA LEU A 144 -22.59 24.19 5.12
C LEU A 144 -22.50 25.39 4.18
N GLY A 145 -21.57 26.30 4.44
CA GLY A 145 -21.20 27.42 3.58
C GLY A 145 -19.88 27.16 2.86
N TYR A 146 -19.67 27.80 1.70
CA TYR A 146 -18.40 27.80 0.98
C TYR A 146 -17.64 29.11 1.23
N LEU A 147 -16.39 29.01 1.67
CA LEU A 147 -15.59 30.16 2.12
C LEU A 147 -14.66 30.81 1.08
N ALA A 148 -14.49 30.22 -0.11
CA ALA A 148 -13.53 30.72 -1.11
C ALA A 148 -14.12 31.64 -2.20
#